data_AF-A0A1E3BP94-F1
#
_entry.id   AF-A0A1E3BP94-F1
#
_cell.length_a   1.000
_cell.length_b   1.000
_cell.length_c   1.000
_cell.angle_alpha   90.00
_cell.angle_beta   90.00
_cell.angle_gamma   90.00
#
_symmetry.space_group_name_H-M   'P 1'
#
loop_
_entity.id
_entity.type
_entity.pdbx_description
1 polymer ?
#
loop_
_entity_poly.entity_id
_entity_poly.type
_entity_poly.pdbx_seq_one_letter_code
_entity_poly.pdbx_strand_id
1 'polypeptide(L)'
;MDETGLFWRMPPSQSLSSANRPGVKRDKSRVSIICCVNASGTDRLPIWVIGKARMPRALRNINIPVMGAEWRWNKKAWVDQIVMREWLLAFYNHIGKRAALLTMDNFAAHLAGLELAPPPPNIRICWLPKNSTSQYQPLDQGIIQNLKIYYRKQWLKFILYHYECNQDPLQIVTLLDCIRWLVRAWNHDILSTTILACFYKSTLVLNPVQLPIESPNLSSLYGHVQQSGRLSNCMDIGNFLNPVEESVDLIESEEELSSETLLEHLITGASNTGDVYNDDQEDDSPEPAPLPKPLEALNAVRLLISYMEGQDVSRASLLRSLERLERDLESEIITSRTQGTLDGWLR
;
A
#
# COMPACT_ATOMS: atom_id res chain seq x y z
N MET A 1 9.20 13.15 1.77
CA MET A 1 7.80 12.82 1.43
C MET A 1 7.64 13.04 -0.06
N ASP A 2 6.74 12.29 -0.70
CA ASP A 2 6.55 12.34 -2.15
C ASP A 2 5.19 11.75 -2.56
N GLU A 3 4.70 12.15 -3.73
CA GLU A 3 3.38 11.81 -4.28
C GLU A 3 3.46 10.85 -5.48
N THR A 4 2.39 10.08 -5.72
CA THR A 4 2.22 9.42 -7.01
C THR A 4 0.75 9.17 -7.37
N GLY A 5 0.45 9.11 -8.68
CA GLY A 5 -0.80 8.55 -9.18
C GLY A 5 -0.80 7.02 -9.21
N LEU A 6 -1.97 6.39 -9.10
CA LEU A 6 -2.16 4.95 -9.35
C LEU A 6 -3.51 4.67 -10.03
N PHE A 7 -3.49 3.99 -11.18
CA PHE A 7 -4.68 3.40 -11.79
C PHE A 7 -4.98 2.04 -11.17
N TRP A 8 -5.78 2.04 -10.10
CA TRP A 8 -5.99 0.86 -9.26
C TRP A 8 -6.86 -0.24 -9.88
N ARG A 9 -7.57 0.05 -10.98
CA ARG A 9 -8.36 -0.95 -11.75
C ARG A 9 -7.76 -1.28 -13.11
N MET A 10 -6.58 -0.77 -13.48
CA MET A 10 -6.10 -0.88 -14.87
C MET A 10 -5.82 -2.34 -15.24
N PRO A 11 -6.50 -2.93 -16.25
CA PRO A 11 -6.25 -4.29 -16.68
C PRO A 11 -4.92 -4.40 -17.47
N PRO A 12 -4.35 -5.61 -17.60
CA PRO A 12 -3.15 -5.85 -18.43
C PRO A 12 -3.43 -5.86 -19.95
N SER A 13 -4.68 -5.65 -20.39
CA SER A 13 -5.04 -5.54 -21.81
C SER A 13 -4.90 -4.09 -22.32
N GLN A 14 -4.32 -3.89 -23.51
CA GLN A 14 -4.49 -2.63 -24.27
C GLN A 14 -5.94 -2.53 -24.78
N SER A 15 -6.49 -3.67 -25.18
CA SER A 15 -7.88 -3.83 -25.62
C SER A 15 -8.86 -3.70 -24.46
N LEU A 16 -10.07 -3.28 -24.82
CA LEU A 16 -11.20 -3.09 -23.92
C LEU A 16 -12.08 -4.33 -23.96
N SER A 17 -11.83 -5.24 -23.01
CA SER A 17 -12.34 -6.61 -22.96
C SER A 17 -11.79 -7.53 -24.07
N SER A 18 -12.06 -8.82 -23.90
CA SER A 18 -11.79 -9.90 -24.87
C SER A 18 -12.74 -9.90 -26.07
N ALA A 19 -13.72 -8.98 -26.13
CA ALA A 19 -14.60 -8.77 -27.28
C ALA A 19 -14.40 -7.35 -27.85
N ASN A 20 -13.98 -7.24 -29.11
CA ASN A 20 -13.84 -5.96 -29.82
C ASN A 20 -15.20 -5.22 -29.90
N ARG A 21 -15.42 -4.28 -28.97
CA ARG A 21 -16.56 -3.35 -28.98
C ARG A 21 -16.06 -1.92 -29.11
N PRO A 22 -16.29 -1.23 -30.25
CA PRO A 22 -15.91 0.17 -30.42
C PRO A 22 -16.55 1.06 -29.34
N GLY A 23 -15.78 1.99 -28.78
CA GLY A 23 -16.29 3.08 -27.94
C GLY A 23 -16.26 2.88 -26.41
N VAL A 24 -15.91 1.69 -25.90
CA VAL A 24 -15.63 1.52 -24.46
C VAL A 24 -14.38 2.34 -24.09
N LYS A 25 -14.32 2.95 -22.89
CA LYS A 25 -13.17 3.74 -22.41
C LYS A 25 -12.34 2.94 -21.40
N ARG A 26 -11.01 3.15 -21.39
CA ARG A 26 -10.11 2.53 -20.39
C ARG A 26 -10.60 2.89 -18.99
N ASP A 27 -10.62 1.91 -18.07
CA ASP A 27 -10.89 2.18 -16.66
C ASP A 27 -9.66 2.89 -16.04
N LYS A 28 -9.64 4.21 -16.22
CA LYS A 28 -8.67 5.13 -15.64
C LYS A 28 -9.11 5.58 -14.24
N SER A 29 -9.66 4.67 -13.44
CA SER A 29 -9.92 4.91 -12.01
C SER A 29 -8.59 5.18 -11.29
N ARG A 30 -8.25 6.47 -11.19
CA ARG A 30 -7.03 6.97 -10.56
C ARG A 30 -7.31 7.41 -9.13
N VAL A 31 -6.39 7.07 -8.23
CA VAL A 31 -6.17 7.73 -6.94
C VAL A 31 -4.79 8.40 -6.96
N SER A 32 -4.57 9.39 -6.10
CA SER A 32 -3.22 9.83 -5.74
C SER A 32 -2.85 9.32 -4.35
N ILE A 33 -1.55 9.16 -4.10
CA ILE A 33 -0.98 8.46 -2.94
C ILE A 33 0.18 9.31 -2.40
N ILE A 34 0.18 9.62 -1.10
CA ILE A 34 1.31 10.26 -0.42
C ILE A 34 2.11 9.20 0.36
N CYS A 35 3.43 9.18 0.16
CA CYS A 35 4.35 8.29 0.84
C CYS A 35 5.39 9.08 1.64
N CYS A 36 5.66 8.65 2.89
CA CYS A 36 6.75 9.21 3.68
C CYS A 36 7.37 8.17 4.61
N VAL A 37 8.70 8.06 4.57
CA VAL A 37 9.48 7.09 5.32
C VAL A 37 10.87 7.66 5.64
N ASN A 38 11.47 7.24 6.76
CA ASN A 38 12.85 7.57 7.11
C ASN A 38 13.90 6.73 6.35
N ALA A 39 15.17 7.13 6.41
CA ALA A 39 16.25 6.47 5.67
C ALA A 39 16.43 4.97 6.00
N SER A 40 16.16 4.56 7.23
CA SER A 40 16.29 3.16 7.67
C SER A 40 15.04 2.31 7.42
N GLY A 41 13.96 2.88 6.83
CA GLY A 41 12.71 2.16 6.58
C GLY A 41 11.96 1.73 7.85
N THR A 42 12.34 2.22 9.03
CA THR A 42 11.77 1.85 10.34
C THR A 42 10.65 2.76 10.79
N ASP A 43 10.62 4.01 10.32
CA ASP A 43 9.54 4.96 10.57
C ASP A 43 8.84 5.23 9.23
N ARG A 44 7.77 4.48 8.98
CA ARG A 44 6.88 4.59 7.82
C ARG A 44 5.59 5.25 8.28
N LEU A 45 5.22 6.38 7.69
CA LEU A 45 3.93 6.99 7.96
C LEU A 45 2.80 6.18 7.28
N PRO A 46 1.56 6.28 7.78
CA PRO A 46 0.38 5.79 7.07
C PRO A 46 0.32 6.33 5.64
N ILE A 47 -0.07 5.51 4.67
CA ILE A 47 -0.27 5.97 3.29
C ILE A 47 -1.55 6.79 3.21
N TRP A 48 -1.47 8.01 2.70
CA TRP A 48 -2.66 8.81 2.39
C TRP A 48 -3.13 8.48 0.97
N VAL A 49 -4.39 8.11 0.81
CA VAL A 49 -5.01 7.82 -0.50
C VAL A 49 -6.09 8.86 -0.77
N ILE A 50 -5.96 9.57 -1.88
CA ILE A 50 -6.89 10.62 -2.31
C ILE A 50 -7.74 10.12 -3.48
N GLY A 51 -9.06 10.19 -3.33
CA GLY A 51 -10.01 9.86 -4.39
C GLY A 51 -11.09 10.92 -4.64
N LYS A 52 -12.02 10.62 -5.56
CA LYS A 52 -13.07 11.58 -5.97
C LYS A 52 -14.32 11.61 -5.07
N ALA A 53 -14.53 10.57 -4.27
CA ALA A 53 -15.74 10.41 -3.46
C ALA A 53 -15.44 10.60 -1.97
N ARG A 54 -16.23 11.46 -1.30
CA ARG A 54 -16.10 11.76 0.14
C ARG A 54 -16.14 10.51 1.02
N MET A 55 -17.08 9.62 0.76
CA MET A 55 -17.17 8.30 1.41
C MET A 55 -17.55 7.26 0.34
N PRO A 56 -16.56 6.57 -0.25
CA PRO A 56 -16.82 5.50 -1.23
C PRO A 56 -17.61 4.36 -0.57
N ARG A 57 -18.59 3.78 -1.28
CA ARG A 57 -19.42 2.70 -0.73
C ARG A 57 -18.61 1.50 -0.20
N ALA A 58 -17.49 1.19 -0.84
CA ALA A 58 -16.57 0.11 -0.46
C ALA A 58 -15.78 0.36 0.84
N LEU A 59 -15.71 1.62 1.32
CA LEU A 59 -15.00 1.98 2.56
C LEU A 59 -15.99 2.25 3.72
N ARG A 60 -17.28 1.98 3.52
CA ARG A 60 -18.30 2.20 4.54
C ARG A 60 -18.12 1.19 5.69
N ASN A 61 -18.07 1.69 6.92
CA ASN A 61 -17.80 0.92 8.14
C ASN A 61 -16.38 0.32 8.23
N ILE A 62 -15.43 0.78 7.42
CA ILE A 62 -14.01 0.39 7.52
C ILE A 62 -13.23 1.49 8.25
N ASN A 63 -12.41 1.12 9.23
CA ASN A 63 -11.55 2.05 9.95
C ASN A 63 -10.17 2.15 9.27
N ILE A 64 -10.10 2.96 8.20
CA ILE A 64 -8.90 3.11 7.36
C ILE A 64 -7.61 3.42 8.16
N PRO A 65 -7.63 4.27 9.22
CA PRO A 65 -6.50 4.45 10.14
C PRO A 65 -5.97 3.16 10.80
N VAL A 66 -6.82 2.19 11.16
CA VAL A 66 -6.39 0.87 11.68
C VAL A 66 -5.58 0.11 10.63
N MET A 67 -5.95 0.27 9.36
CA MET A 67 -5.23 -0.29 8.22
C MET A 67 -3.88 0.41 7.98
N GLY A 68 -3.53 1.47 8.70
CA GLY A 68 -2.28 2.20 8.46
C GLY A 68 -2.33 2.99 7.14
N ALA A 69 -3.52 3.47 6.80
CA ALA A 69 -3.77 4.38 5.71
C ALA A 69 -4.70 5.51 6.15
N GLU A 70 -4.79 6.57 5.35
CA GLU A 70 -5.73 7.68 5.54
C GLU A 70 -6.52 7.89 4.25
N TRP A 71 -7.83 8.06 4.33
CA TRP A 71 -8.65 8.41 3.16
C TRP A 71 -8.90 9.91 3.12
N ARG A 72 -8.58 10.55 2.00
CA ARG A 72 -8.97 11.94 1.70
C ARG A 72 -9.65 12.02 0.34
N TRP A 73 -10.29 13.16 0.08
CA TRP A 73 -11.04 13.35 -1.16
C TRP A 73 -11.05 14.80 -1.62
N ASN A 74 -11.08 14.98 -2.93
CA ASN A 74 -11.48 16.23 -3.59
C ASN A 74 -12.00 15.89 -5.00
N LYS A 75 -12.57 16.85 -5.73
CA LYS A 75 -13.14 16.61 -7.07
C LYS A 75 -12.11 16.09 -8.10
N LYS A 76 -10.82 16.42 -7.91
CA LYS A 76 -9.72 16.09 -8.84
C LYS A 76 -9.11 14.69 -8.57
N ALA A 77 -9.12 14.23 -7.31
CA ALA A 77 -8.36 13.10 -6.75
C ALA A 77 -6.82 13.31 -6.70
N TRP A 78 -6.39 14.53 -6.38
CA TRP A 78 -4.98 14.93 -6.31
C TRP A 78 -4.64 15.55 -4.94
N VAL A 79 -3.36 15.75 -4.65
CA VAL A 79 -2.94 16.53 -3.46
C VAL A 79 -3.11 18.02 -3.77
N ASP A 80 -3.96 18.69 -3.00
CA ASP A 80 -4.12 20.15 -2.99
C ASP A 80 -3.55 20.72 -1.68
N GLN A 81 -3.56 22.06 -1.54
CA GLN A 81 -3.02 22.71 -0.34
C GLN A 81 -3.70 22.29 0.97
N ILE A 82 -4.98 21.88 0.94
CA ILE A 82 -5.74 21.50 2.13
C ILE A 82 -5.36 20.07 2.55
N VAL A 83 -5.33 19.14 1.59
CA VAL A 83 -4.82 17.78 1.81
C VAL A 83 -3.37 17.83 2.30
N MET A 84 -2.55 18.70 1.72
CA MET A 84 -1.13 18.85 2.10
C MET A 84 -0.97 19.47 3.49
N ARG A 85 -1.73 20.50 3.82
CA ARG A 85 -1.80 21.09 5.16
C ARG A 85 -2.21 20.06 6.22
N GLU A 86 -3.24 19.26 5.94
CA GLU A 86 -3.66 18.17 6.83
C GLU A 86 -2.58 17.10 6.98
N TRP A 87 -1.90 16.72 5.89
CA TRP A 87 -0.79 15.77 5.91
C TRP A 87 0.39 16.29 6.75
N LEU A 88 0.76 17.57 6.59
CA LEU A 88 1.81 18.22 7.39
C LEU A 88 1.46 18.22 8.88
N LEU A 89 0.23 18.57 9.26
CA LEU A 89 -0.22 18.54 10.65
C LEU A 89 -0.18 17.12 11.25
N ALA A 90 -0.56 16.10 10.47
CA ALA A 90 -0.44 14.71 10.88
C ALA A 90 1.03 14.27 11.02
N PHE A 91 1.91 14.68 10.10
CA PHE A 91 3.35 14.45 10.18
C PHE A 91 3.97 15.13 11.41
N TYR A 92 3.62 16.39 11.71
CA TYR A 92 4.10 17.10 12.90
C TYR A 92 3.68 16.39 14.19
N ASN A 93 2.44 15.91 14.27
CA ASN A 93 1.94 15.13 15.40
C ASN A 93 2.69 13.80 15.56
N HIS A 94 2.93 13.10 14.44
CA HIS A 94 3.67 11.83 14.40
C HIS A 94 5.16 11.98 14.78
N ILE A 95 5.80 13.07 14.38
CA ILE A 95 7.17 13.41 14.82
C ILE A 95 7.17 13.80 16.31
N GLY A 96 6.17 14.56 16.76
CA GLY A 96 6.03 15.01 18.14
C GLY A 96 7.22 15.87 18.57
N LYS A 97 7.91 15.48 19.65
CA LYS A 97 9.08 16.18 20.20
C LYS A 97 10.42 15.82 19.52
N ARG A 98 10.42 14.90 18.55
CA ARG A 98 11.66 14.44 17.88
C ARG A 98 12.18 15.53 16.93
N ALA A 99 13.51 15.62 16.78
CA ALA A 99 14.10 16.45 15.72
C ALA A 99 13.94 15.73 14.38
N ALA A 100 13.49 16.43 13.33
CA ALA A 100 13.27 15.85 12.01
C ALA A 100 13.69 16.79 10.86
N LEU A 101 14.20 16.20 9.79
CA LEU A 101 14.43 16.85 8.51
C LEU A 101 13.45 16.25 7.49
N LEU A 102 12.50 17.04 6.99
CA LEU A 102 11.55 16.62 5.97
C LEU A 102 12.00 17.12 4.60
N THR A 103 12.28 16.20 3.67
CA THR A 103 12.49 16.54 2.26
C THR A 103 11.17 16.57 1.49
N MET A 104 11.03 17.58 0.63
CA MET A 104 9.92 17.77 -0.31
C MET A 104 10.46 18.40 -1.59
N ASP A 105 9.78 18.20 -2.72
CA ASP A 105 10.07 18.91 -3.97
C ASP A 105 9.43 20.33 -3.96
N ASN A 106 9.45 21.08 -5.07
CA ASN A 106 8.89 22.44 -5.10
C ASN A 106 7.46 22.49 -5.67
N PHE A 107 6.67 21.42 -5.52
CA PHE A 107 5.29 21.40 -5.99
C PHE A 107 4.43 22.47 -5.29
N ALA A 108 3.51 23.07 -6.04
CA ALA A 108 2.75 24.23 -5.57
C ALA A 108 1.92 23.93 -4.30
N ALA A 109 1.34 22.74 -4.19
CA ALA A 109 0.59 22.34 -3.00
C ALA A 109 1.49 22.18 -1.76
N HIS A 110 2.78 21.83 -1.92
CA HIS A 110 3.72 21.72 -0.80
C HIS A 110 4.10 23.10 -0.26
N LEU A 111 4.29 24.09 -1.14
CA LEU A 111 4.54 25.48 -0.76
C LEU A 111 3.33 26.06 -0.02
N ALA A 112 2.16 26.05 -0.65
CA ALA A 112 0.93 26.61 -0.08
C ALA A 112 0.47 25.86 1.18
N GLY A 113 0.55 24.52 1.19
CA GLY A 113 0.25 23.71 2.38
C GLY A 113 1.19 23.99 3.56
N LEU A 114 2.45 24.36 3.31
CA LEU A 114 3.39 24.79 4.35
C LEU A 114 3.14 26.21 4.84
N GLU A 115 2.69 27.13 3.98
CA GLU A 115 2.22 28.46 4.38
C GLU A 115 0.98 28.36 5.29
N LEU A 116 0.07 27.43 5.01
CA LEU A 116 -1.11 27.14 5.84
C LEU A 116 -0.83 26.28 7.09
N ALA A 117 0.33 25.65 7.18
CA ALA A 117 0.79 24.89 8.35
C ALA A 117 2.33 24.98 8.54
N PRO A 118 2.84 26.13 9.02
CA PRO A 118 4.28 26.31 9.25
C PRO A 118 4.86 25.27 10.22
N PRO A 119 6.12 24.87 10.05
CA PRO A 119 6.71 23.78 10.82
C PRO A 119 7.07 24.20 12.26
N PRO A 120 6.90 23.32 13.26
CA PRO A 120 7.39 23.58 14.62
C PRO A 120 8.93 23.57 14.65
N PRO A 121 9.58 24.23 15.64
CA PRO A 121 11.03 24.49 15.61
C PRO A 121 11.93 23.24 15.64
N ASN A 122 11.40 22.07 16.00
CA ASN A 122 12.09 20.78 15.92
C ASN A 122 12.03 20.12 14.53
N ILE A 123 11.29 20.68 13.58
CA ILE A 123 11.08 20.16 12.23
C ILE A 123 11.65 21.16 11.22
N ARG A 124 12.67 20.74 10.48
CA ARG A 124 13.23 21.52 9.37
C ARG A 124 12.73 20.98 8.04
N ILE A 125 12.17 21.85 7.21
CA ILE A 125 11.92 21.53 5.80
C ILE A 125 13.21 21.69 4.99
N CYS A 126 13.43 20.77 4.05
CA CYS A 126 14.52 20.83 3.08
C CYS A 126 13.95 20.65 1.68
N TRP A 127 13.76 21.77 0.98
CA TRP A 127 13.38 21.77 -0.43
C TRP A 127 14.49 21.15 -1.29
N LEU A 128 14.12 20.17 -2.11
CA LEU A 128 15.02 19.64 -3.14
C LEU A 128 15.20 20.70 -4.26
N PRO A 129 16.30 20.70 -5.03
CA PRO A 129 16.45 21.62 -6.16
C PRO A 129 15.34 21.42 -7.22
N LYS A 130 14.97 22.48 -7.94
CA LYS A 130 13.98 22.38 -9.03
C LYS A 130 14.46 21.41 -10.12
N ASN A 131 13.53 20.64 -10.69
CA ASN A 131 13.77 19.66 -11.76
C ASN A 131 14.80 18.57 -11.41
N SER A 132 14.93 18.21 -10.13
CA SER A 132 15.96 17.28 -9.64
C SER A 132 15.45 16.11 -8.80
N THR A 133 14.12 15.89 -8.76
CA THR A 133 13.44 14.84 -8.01
C THR A 133 14.02 13.45 -8.33
N SER A 134 14.16 13.14 -9.62
CA SER A 134 14.80 11.92 -10.15
C SER A 134 16.28 11.72 -9.77
N GLN A 135 16.93 12.74 -9.19
CA GLN A 135 18.25 12.62 -8.59
C GLN A 135 18.17 12.53 -7.06
N TYR A 136 17.55 13.50 -6.37
CA TYR A 136 17.70 13.67 -4.92
C TYR A 136 16.54 13.15 -4.05
N GLN A 137 15.39 12.80 -4.63
CA GLN A 137 14.22 12.29 -3.89
C GLN A 137 14.33 10.76 -3.69
N PRO A 138 14.42 10.24 -2.46
CA PRO A 138 14.53 8.79 -2.22
C PRO A 138 13.32 7.98 -2.70
N LEU A 139 12.14 8.60 -2.70
CA LEU A 139 10.89 7.95 -3.08
C LEU A 139 10.88 7.60 -4.59
N ASP A 140 11.26 8.56 -5.43
CA ASP A 140 11.54 8.41 -6.86
C ASP A 140 12.72 7.46 -7.18
N GLN A 141 13.75 7.37 -6.31
CA GLN A 141 14.91 6.47 -6.48
C GLN A 141 14.58 4.96 -6.42
N GLY A 142 13.30 4.60 -6.33
CA GLY A 142 12.78 3.24 -6.52
C GLY A 142 11.74 2.79 -5.49
N ILE A 143 11.46 3.56 -4.44
CA ILE A 143 10.51 3.16 -3.40
C ILE A 143 9.07 3.19 -3.95
N ILE A 144 8.68 4.29 -4.61
CA ILE A 144 7.37 4.41 -5.28
C ILE A 144 7.22 3.35 -6.38
N GLN A 145 8.29 3.10 -7.15
CA GLN A 145 8.27 2.07 -8.19
C GLN A 145 8.04 0.67 -7.59
N ASN A 146 8.73 0.32 -6.50
CA ASN A 146 8.49 -0.95 -5.81
C ASN A 146 7.09 -1.03 -5.21
N LEU A 147 6.56 0.04 -4.60
CA LEU A 147 5.17 0.10 -4.13
C LEU A 147 4.17 -0.26 -5.24
N LYS A 148 4.33 0.34 -6.42
CA LYS A 148 3.50 0.04 -7.60
C LYS A 148 3.69 -1.40 -8.08
N ILE A 149 4.92 -1.90 -8.14
CA ILE A 149 5.22 -3.29 -8.54
C ILE A 149 4.55 -4.30 -7.59
N TYR A 150 4.71 -4.15 -6.26
CA TYR A 150 4.05 -5.03 -5.29
C TYR A 150 2.53 -4.88 -5.29
N TYR A 151 1.99 -3.67 -5.45
CA TYR A 151 0.56 -3.46 -5.66
C TYR A 151 0.05 -4.26 -6.87
N ARG A 152 0.72 -4.13 -8.03
CA ARG A 152 0.33 -4.84 -9.25
C ARG A 152 0.54 -6.35 -9.16
N LYS A 153 1.45 -6.86 -8.29
CA LYS A 153 1.57 -8.29 -7.94
C LYS A 153 0.26 -8.82 -7.35
N GLN A 154 -0.32 -8.12 -6.37
CA GLN A 154 -1.57 -8.55 -5.74
C GLN A 154 -2.76 -8.39 -6.70
N TRP A 155 -2.80 -7.32 -7.51
CA TRP A 155 -3.83 -7.14 -8.55
C TRP A 155 -3.81 -8.27 -9.59
N LEU A 156 -2.63 -8.69 -10.07
CA LEU A 156 -2.50 -9.83 -10.99
C LEU A 156 -2.94 -11.17 -10.36
N LYS A 157 -2.62 -11.44 -9.07
CA LYS A 157 -3.15 -12.61 -8.36
C LYS A 157 -4.68 -12.60 -8.31
N PHE A 158 -5.28 -11.45 -7.98
CA PHE A 158 -6.74 -11.29 -7.90
C PHE A 158 -7.40 -11.51 -9.26
N ILE A 159 -6.84 -10.94 -10.33
CA ILE A 159 -7.29 -11.17 -11.70
C ILE A 159 -7.26 -12.67 -12.05
N LEU A 160 -6.13 -13.35 -11.77
CA LEU A 160 -5.96 -14.78 -12.06
C LEU A 160 -7.02 -15.63 -11.39
N TYR A 161 -7.21 -15.46 -10.07
CA TYR A 161 -8.20 -16.18 -9.28
C TYR A 161 -9.63 -16.01 -9.82
N HIS A 162 -10.05 -14.78 -10.14
CA HIS A 162 -11.40 -14.55 -10.66
C HIS A 162 -11.59 -15.08 -12.09
N TYR A 163 -10.56 -15.07 -12.95
CA TYR A 163 -10.64 -15.74 -14.24
C TYR A 163 -10.73 -17.26 -14.12
N GLU A 164 -10.01 -17.88 -13.19
CA GLU A 164 -10.14 -19.32 -12.86
C GLU A 164 -11.56 -19.66 -12.36
N CYS A 165 -12.19 -18.74 -11.62
CA CYS A 165 -13.61 -18.83 -11.23
C CYS A 165 -14.63 -18.41 -12.31
N ASN A 166 -14.22 -18.12 -13.54
CA ASN A 166 -15.07 -17.63 -14.64
C ASN A 166 -15.85 -16.33 -14.32
N GLN A 167 -15.22 -15.42 -13.56
CA GLN A 167 -15.76 -14.12 -13.14
C GLN A 167 -14.97 -12.96 -13.78
N ASP A 168 -15.59 -11.78 -13.91
CA ASP A 168 -14.90 -10.56 -14.33
C ASP A 168 -14.31 -9.81 -13.10
N PRO A 169 -12.98 -9.83 -12.90
CA PRO A 169 -12.34 -9.11 -11.79
C PRO A 169 -12.58 -7.59 -11.87
N LEU A 170 -12.85 -7.02 -13.05
CA LEU A 170 -13.14 -5.59 -13.19
C LEU A 170 -14.52 -5.21 -12.65
N GLN A 171 -15.46 -6.15 -12.47
CA GLN A 171 -16.71 -5.87 -11.73
C GLN A 171 -16.54 -6.06 -10.22
N ILE A 172 -15.70 -7.01 -9.81
CA ILE A 172 -15.59 -7.44 -8.40
C ILE A 172 -14.65 -6.54 -7.59
N VAL A 173 -13.51 -6.12 -8.15
CA VAL A 173 -12.48 -5.40 -7.37
C VAL A 173 -13.03 -4.14 -6.71
N THR A 174 -12.70 -3.94 -5.43
CA THR A 174 -13.15 -2.79 -4.65
C THR A 174 -12.00 -1.85 -4.30
N LEU A 175 -12.35 -0.63 -3.91
CA LEU A 175 -11.38 0.35 -3.41
C LEU A 175 -10.78 -0.09 -2.05
N LEU A 176 -11.48 -0.93 -1.30
CA LEU A 176 -10.94 -1.54 -0.08
C LEU A 176 -9.78 -2.48 -0.42
N ASP A 177 -9.92 -3.29 -1.47
CA ASP A 177 -8.86 -4.18 -1.94
C ASP A 177 -7.64 -3.38 -2.44
N CYS A 178 -7.88 -2.24 -3.10
CA CYS A 178 -6.81 -1.30 -3.42
C CYS A 178 -6.04 -0.83 -2.18
N ILE A 179 -6.75 -0.43 -1.11
CA ILE A 179 -6.12 0.05 0.12
C ILE A 179 -5.39 -1.11 0.83
N ARG A 180 -5.99 -2.30 0.92
CA ARG A 180 -5.34 -3.53 1.44
C ARG A 180 -4.02 -3.83 0.73
N TRP A 181 -3.99 -3.78 -0.60
CA TRP A 181 -2.78 -4.07 -1.37
C TRP A 181 -1.71 -2.98 -1.23
N LEU A 182 -2.10 -1.71 -1.13
CA LEU A 182 -1.17 -0.61 -0.82
C LEU A 182 -0.57 -0.75 0.59
N VAL A 183 -1.41 -0.99 1.60
CA VAL A 183 -1.02 -1.23 3.00
C VAL A 183 -0.07 -2.42 3.10
N ARG A 184 -0.41 -3.56 2.47
CA ARG A 184 0.40 -4.77 2.50
C ARG A 184 1.75 -4.55 1.81
N ALA A 185 1.75 -3.92 0.63
CA ALA A 185 2.98 -3.59 -0.07
C ALA A 185 3.88 -2.65 0.74
N TRP A 186 3.30 -1.58 1.30
CA TRP A 186 4.02 -0.54 2.04
C TRP A 186 4.59 -1.01 3.38
N ASN A 187 3.89 -1.86 4.12
CA ASN A 187 4.32 -2.31 5.44
C ASN A 187 5.14 -3.61 5.41
N HIS A 188 4.80 -4.55 4.52
CA HIS A 188 5.31 -5.93 4.60
C HIS A 188 6.13 -6.41 3.39
N ASP A 189 5.93 -5.85 2.20
CA ASP A 189 6.62 -6.32 0.99
C ASP A 189 7.86 -5.44 0.62
N ILE A 190 7.80 -4.12 0.76
CA ILE A 190 8.97 -3.24 0.52
C ILE A 190 9.99 -3.37 1.65
N LEU A 191 11.14 -3.99 1.37
CA LEU A 191 12.22 -4.17 2.35
C LEU A 191 12.86 -2.83 2.76
N SER A 192 13.24 -2.72 4.04
CA SER A 192 13.97 -1.54 4.54
C SER A 192 15.37 -1.39 3.93
N THR A 193 15.98 -2.47 3.44
CA THR A 193 17.22 -2.44 2.65
C THR A 193 17.03 -1.72 1.32
N THR A 194 15.93 -1.98 0.62
CA THR A 194 15.55 -1.26 -0.61
C THR A 194 15.38 0.24 -0.34
N ILE A 195 14.70 0.61 0.74
CA ILE A 195 14.51 2.00 1.16
C ILE A 195 15.85 2.69 1.42
N LEU A 196 16.71 2.09 2.25
CA LEU A 196 18.03 2.63 2.57
C LEU A 196 18.91 2.77 1.32
N ALA A 197 18.87 1.80 0.39
CA ALA A 197 19.58 1.88 -0.87
C ALA A 197 19.06 3.02 -1.78
N CYS A 198 17.76 3.31 -1.76
CA CYS A 198 17.19 4.47 -2.45
C CYS A 198 17.63 5.81 -1.82
N PHE A 199 17.71 5.90 -0.49
CA PHE A 199 18.27 7.07 0.22
C PHE A 199 19.78 7.27 -0.05
N TYR A 200 20.55 6.20 -0.22
CA TYR A 200 21.95 6.27 -0.67
C TYR A 200 22.07 6.76 -2.11
N LYS A 201 21.27 6.22 -3.05
CA LYS A 201 21.22 6.71 -4.44
C LYS A 201 20.87 8.20 -4.52
N SER A 202 19.98 8.67 -3.64
CA SER A 202 19.54 10.06 -3.63
C SER A 202 20.58 11.04 -3.05
N THR A 203 21.72 10.55 -2.57
CA THR A 203 22.83 11.30 -1.94
C THR A 203 22.50 12.02 -0.62
N LEU A 204 21.25 11.96 -0.15
CA LEU A 204 20.84 12.52 1.14
C LEU A 204 21.46 11.79 2.34
N VAL A 205 21.90 10.54 2.15
CA VAL A 205 22.65 9.76 3.15
C VAL A 205 24.02 9.43 2.56
N LEU A 206 25.07 9.78 3.29
CA LEU A 206 26.45 9.52 2.89
C LEU A 206 26.89 8.09 3.29
N ASN A 207 27.95 7.59 2.63
CA ASN A 207 28.54 6.26 2.80
C ASN A 207 27.60 5.11 2.36
N PRO A 208 27.42 4.90 1.04
CA PRO A 208 26.58 3.83 0.51
C PRO A 208 27.10 2.44 0.85
N VAL A 209 26.28 1.64 1.54
CA VAL A 209 26.45 0.19 1.60
C VAL A 209 25.78 -0.42 0.37
N GLN A 210 26.49 -1.26 -0.39
CA GLN A 210 25.86 -2.07 -1.43
C GLN A 210 24.99 -3.15 -0.79
N LEU A 211 23.70 -2.88 -0.71
CA LEU A 211 22.67 -3.83 -0.31
C LEU A 211 22.02 -4.43 -1.56
N PRO A 212 21.70 -5.74 -1.59
CA PRO A 212 20.92 -6.32 -2.67
C PRO A 212 19.53 -5.69 -2.70
N ILE A 213 19.17 -5.09 -3.84
CA ILE A 213 17.83 -4.58 -4.12
C ILE A 213 17.12 -5.62 -4.98
N GLU A 214 16.33 -6.48 -4.36
CA GLU A 214 15.45 -7.40 -5.06
C GLU A 214 14.07 -6.77 -5.25
N SER A 215 13.64 -6.61 -6.50
CA SER A 215 12.26 -6.32 -6.87
C SER A 215 11.63 -7.59 -7.48
N PRO A 216 10.33 -7.87 -7.25
CA PRO A 216 9.75 -9.13 -7.67
C PRO A 216 9.55 -9.17 -9.18
N ASN A 217 10.11 -10.18 -9.84
CA ASN A 217 9.84 -10.43 -11.25
C ASN A 217 8.37 -10.86 -11.44
N LEU A 218 7.64 -10.13 -12.29
CA LEU A 218 6.21 -10.35 -12.54
C LEU A 218 5.91 -11.04 -13.87
N SER A 219 6.91 -11.29 -14.72
CA SER A 219 6.70 -11.75 -16.11
C SER A 219 5.97 -13.10 -16.20
N SER A 220 6.24 -14.04 -15.28
CA SER A 220 5.54 -15.34 -15.22
C SER A 220 4.08 -15.19 -14.81
N LEU A 221 3.81 -14.45 -13.73
CA LEU A 221 2.45 -14.17 -13.24
C LEU A 221 1.64 -13.40 -14.28
N TYR A 222 2.25 -12.44 -14.97
CA TYR A 222 1.66 -11.71 -16.08
C TYR A 222 1.27 -12.66 -17.23
N GLY A 223 2.18 -13.55 -17.64
CA GLY A 223 1.92 -14.57 -18.65
C GLY A 223 0.77 -15.52 -18.29
N HIS A 224 0.68 -15.96 -17.03
CA HIS A 224 -0.45 -16.78 -16.57
C HIS A 224 -1.79 -16.02 -16.63
N VAL A 225 -1.81 -14.74 -16.22
CA VAL A 225 -3.01 -13.89 -16.34
C VAL A 225 -3.46 -13.72 -17.79
N GLN A 226 -2.52 -13.56 -18.73
CA GLN A 226 -2.83 -13.47 -20.17
C GLN A 226 -3.50 -14.76 -20.68
N GLN A 227 -2.99 -15.92 -20.27
CA GLN A 227 -3.49 -17.24 -20.67
C GLN A 227 -4.88 -17.52 -20.07
N SER A 228 -5.02 -17.46 -18.74
CA SER A 228 -6.28 -17.75 -18.05
C SER A 228 -7.40 -16.77 -18.44
N GLY A 229 -7.08 -15.48 -18.59
CA GLY A 229 -8.02 -14.46 -19.05
C GLY A 229 -8.31 -14.46 -20.56
N ARG A 230 -7.60 -15.29 -21.35
CA ARG A 230 -7.65 -15.32 -22.82
C ARG A 230 -7.50 -13.93 -23.46
N LEU A 231 -6.58 -13.13 -22.92
CA LEU A 231 -6.50 -11.69 -23.20
C LEU A 231 -5.76 -11.40 -24.51
N SER A 232 -6.51 -10.97 -25.53
CA SER A 232 -5.95 -10.44 -26.78
C SER A 232 -5.42 -9.02 -26.60
N ASN A 233 -4.38 -8.68 -27.37
CA ASN A 233 -3.74 -7.35 -27.38
C ASN A 233 -3.35 -6.85 -25.98
N CYS A 234 -2.55 -7.63 -25.26
CA CYS A 234 -2.01 -7.22 -23.96
C CYS A 234 -1.01 -6.07 -24.07
N MET A 235 -0.90 -5.26 -23.01
CA MET A 235 0.12 -4.21 -22.98
C MET A 235 1.48 -4.83 -22.62
N ASP A 236 2.55 -4.15 -23.02
CA ASP A 236 3.88 -4.50 -22.54
C ASP A 236 3.93 -4.38 -21.00
N ILE A 237 4.70 -5.27 -20.36
CA ILE A 237 4.79 -5.33 -18.89
C ILE A 237 5.48 -4.09 -18.30
N GLY A 238 6.43 -3.47 -19.01
CA GLY A 238 7.04 -2.20 -18.60
C GLY A 238 6.00 -1.07 -18.55
N ASN A 239 5.19 -0.96 -19.60
CA ASN A 239 4.06 -0.02 -19.69
C ASN A 239 2.93 -0.32 -18.69
N PHE A 240 2.69 -1.60 -18.35
CA PHE A 240 1.76 -1.96 -17.28
C PHE A 240 2.27 -1.43 -15.93
N LEU A 241 3.52 -1.73 -15.58
CA LEU A 241 4.09 -1.39 -14.28
C LEU A 241 4.39 0.10 -14.10
N ASN A 242 4.64 0.84 -15.18
CA ASN A 242 4.99 2.26 -15.16
C ASN A 242 4.18 3.06 -16.22
N PRO A 243 2.86 3.28 -16.03
CA PRO A 243 2.06 4.02 -17.00
C PRO A 243 2.37 5.52 -16.92
N VAL A 244 2.73 6.15 -18.04
CA VAL A 244 3.14 7.57 -18.13
C VAL A 244 2.07 8.54 -17.56
N GLU A 245 0.80 8.17 -17.63
CA GLU A 245 -0.30 8.98 -17.11
C GLU A 245 -0.42 8.97 -15.55
N GLU A 246 0.39 8.15 -14.86
CA GLU A 246 0.52 8.14 -13.40
C GLU A 246 1.60 9.10 -12.86
N SER A 247 2.44 9.69 -13.72
CA SER A 247 3.59 10.54 -13.35
C SER A 247 3.41 12.02 -13.68
N VAL A 248 2.16 12.49 -13.83
CA VAL A 248 1.84 13.89 -14.11
C VAL A 248 0.64 14.31 -13.25
N ASP A 249 0.80 15.43 -12.54
CA ASP A 249 -0.25 16.15 -11.83
C ASP A 249 -0.37 17.56 -12.39
N LEU A 250 -1.61 18.01 -12.66
CA LEU A 250 -1.89 19.26 -13.35
C LEU A 250 -2.45 20.29 -12.36
N ILE A 251 -1.72 21.37 -12.16
CA ILE A 251 -2.06 22.42 -11.19
C ILE A 251 -3.22 23.27 -11.74
N GLU A 252 -4.22 23.56 -10.90
CA GLU A 252 -5.20 24.62 -11.15
C GLU A 252 -5.87 25.03 -9.82
N SER A 253 -6.11 26.33 -9.66
CA SER A 253 -6.19 27.08 -8.39
C SER A 253 -7.48 26.95 -7.58
N GLU A 254 -7.49 27.61 -6.42
CA GLU A 254 -8.48 27.50 -5.35
C GLU A 254 -9.71 28.43 -5.47
N GLU A 255 -10.77 28.05 -4.74
CA GLU A 255 -11.71 28.98 -4.10
C GLU A 255 -11.97 28.47 -2.67
N GLU A 256 -11.92 29.36 -1.67
CA GLU A 256 -12.13 29.02 -0.25
C GLU A 256 -13.62 29.03 0.14
N LEU A 257 -13.98 28.29 1.19
CA LEU A 257 -15.14 28.61 2.02
C LEU A 257 -14.92 28.21 3.49
N SER A 258 -15.45 29.01 4.40
CA SER A 258 -15.13 29.03 5.83
C SER A 258 -15.83 27.95 6.68
N SER A 259 -15.39 27.83 7.94
CA SER A 259 -15.65 26.71 8.85
C SER A 259 -16.45 27.06 10.11
N GLU A 260 -17.31 26.11 10.53
CA GLU A 260 -17.87 25.89 11.88
C GLU A 260 -18.45 24.45 11.90
N THR A 261 -18.49 23.64 12.97
CA THR A 261 -17.88 23.61 14.33
C THR A 261 -17.79 22.10 14.73
N LEU A 262 -17.45 21.57 15.93
CA LEU A 262 -17.24 22.08 17.29
C LEU A 262 -16.15 21.21 18.02
N LEU A 263 -16.36 20.86 19.29
CA LEU A 263 -15.52 20.07 20.22
C LEU A 263 -16.49 19.26 21.15
N GLU A 264 -16.17 18.39 22.12
CA GLU A 264 -14.96 18.04 22.91
C GLU A 264 -15.17 16.65 23.60
N HIS A 265 -14.25 16.27 24.50
CA HIS A 265 -14.22 15.11 25.44
C HIS A 265 -13.48 13.86 24.92
N LEU A 266 -12.44 13.27 25.57
CA LEU A 266 -12.02 13.06 26.99
C LEU A 266 -12.82 11.93 27.69
N ILE A 267 -12.25 10.98 28.47
CA ILE A 267 -10.92 10.88 29.13
C ILE A 267 -10.45 9.40 29.35
N THR A 268 -9.31 9.16 30.02
CA THR A 268 -8.58 7.88 30.33
C THR A 268 -9.35 6.79 31.12
N GLY A 269 -8.91 5.51 31.26
CA GLY A 269 -7.74 4.76 30.72
C GLY A 269 -7.19 3.61 31.64
N ALA A 270 -6.14 2.90 31.18
CA ALA A 270 -5.11 2.10 31.93
C ALA A 270 -5.37 0.67 32.55
N SER A 271 -4.24 -0.08 32.67
CA SER A 271 -3.96 -1.39 33.35
C SER A 271 -4.04 -2.66 32.46
N ASN A 272 -3.09 -3.63 32.41
CA ASN A 272 -2.23 -4.36 33.39
C ASN A 272 -3.05 -5.25 34.37
N THR A 273 -2.75 -6.51 34.71
CA THR A 273 -1.67 -7.51 34.42
C THR A 273 -2.32 -8.90 34.08
N GLY A 274 -1.69 -10.08 33.91
CA GLY A 274 -0.29 -10.54 33.81
C GLY A 274 -0.15 -12.07 34.02
N ASP A 275 1.11 -12.56 34.07
CA ASP A 275 1.62 -13.86 34.59
C ASP A 275 1.22 -15.20 33.91
N VAL A 276 2.00 -16.25 34.26
CA VAL A 276 2.22 -17.50 33.50
C VAL A 276 2.37 -18.69 34.44
N TYR A 277 1.86 -19.87 34.05
CA TYR A 277 2.34 -21.18 34.54
C TYR A 277 2.37 -22.20 33.40
N ASN A 278 3.45 -22.99 33.34
CA ASN A 278 3.46 -24.32 32.70
C ASN A 278 3.19 -25.38 33.79
N ASP A 279 2.57 -26.49 33.41
CA ASP A 279 2.81 -27.80 34.02
C ASP A 279 2.66 -28.86 32.91
N ASP A 280 3.57 -29.82 32.84
CA ASP A 280 3.62 -30.85 31.79
C ASP A 280 3.14 -32.19 32.38
N GLN A 281 2.07 -32.77 31.82
CA GLN A 281 1.60 -34.11 32.15
C GLN A 281 1.31 -34.89 30.86
N GLU A 282 1.79 -36.12 30.78
CA GLU A 282 1.51 -37.01 29.64
C GLU A 282 0.05 -37.47 29.69
N ASP A 283 -0.70 -37.16 28.63
CA ASP A 283 -2.15 -37.34 28.54
C ASP A 283 -2.52 -38.48 27.57
N ASP A 284 -3.37 -39.40 28.02
CA ASP A 284 -3.78 -40.61 27.30
C ASP A 284 -5.02 -40.32 26.42
N SER A 285 -4.96 -39.22 25.67
CA SER A 285 -6.09 -38.63 24.94
C SER A 285 -6.24 -39.15 23.50
N PRO A 286 -7.48 -39.13 22.94
CA PRO A 286 -7.73 -39.58 21.57
C PRO A 286 -6.97 -38.73 20.55
N GLU A 287 -6.60 -39.33 19.41
CA GLU A 287 -5.81 -38.69 18.36
C GLU A 287 -6.31 -37.27 18.03
N PRO A 288 -5.41 -36.27 18.02
CA PRO A 288 -5.81 -34.87 17.87
C PRO A 288 -6.49 -34.65 16.52
N ALA A 289 -7.55 -33.83 16.53
CA ALA A 289 -8.32 -33.51 15.32
C ALA A 289 -7.37 -33.04 14.19
N PRO A 290 -7.53 -33.57 12.96
CA PRO A 290 -6.57 -33.36 11.89
C PRO A 290 -6.39 -31.87 11.61
N LEU A 291 -5.13 -31.42 11.58
CA LEU A 291 -4.79 -30.00 11.45
C LEU A 291 -5.49 -29.38 10.24
N PRO A 292 -6.07 -28.16 10.37
CA PRO A 292 -6.73 -27.47 9.26
C PRO A 292 -5.80 -27.37 8.05
N LYS A 293 -6.35 -27.55 6.85
CA LYS A 293 -5.53 -27.47 5.63
C LYS A 293 -4.95 -26.06 5.52
N PRO A 294 -3.75 -25.86 4.91
CA PRO A 294 -3.14 -24.54 4.81
C PRO A 294 -4.06 -23.46 4.19
N LEU A 295 -4.92 -23.82 3.24
CA LEU A 295 -5.92 -22.91 2.67
C LEU A 295 -7.07 -22.56 3.65
N GLU A 296 -7.45 -23.48 4.53
CA GLU A 296 -8.46 -23.24 5.57
C GLU A 296 -7.88 -22.31 6.65
N ALA A 297 -6.62 -22.51 7.06
CA ALA A 297 -5.88 -21.60 7.94
C ALA A 297 -5.72 -20.19 7.33
N LEU A 298 -5.31 -20.09 6.07
CA LEU A 298 -5.21 -18.81 5.35
C LEU A 298 -6.57 -18.09 5.27
N ASN A 299 -7.66 -18.82 5.01
CA ASN A 299 -9.00 -18.24 4.98
C ASN A 299 -9.47 -17.78 6.37
N ALA A 300 -9.12 -18.49 7.45
CA ALA A 300 -9.39 -18.06 8.81
C ALA A 300 -8.63 -16.77 9.17
N VAL A 301 -7.35 -16.66 8.81
CA VAL A 301 -6.56 -15.43 9.00
C VAL A 301 -7.15 -14.25 8.21
N ARG A 302 -7.58 -14.48 6.95
CA ARG A 302 -8.27 -13.46 6.14
C ARG A 302 -9.60 -13.01 6.74
N LEU A 303 -10.38 -13.93 7.32
CA LEU A 303 -11.61 -13.59 8.03
C LEU A 303 -11.32 -12.73 9.28
N LEU A 304 -10.27 -13.07 10.04
CA LEU A 304 -9.82 -12.28 11.19
C LEU A 304 -9.32 -10.89 10.77
N ILE A 305 -8.56 -10.77 9.68
CA ILE A 305 -8.17 -9.48 9.08
C ILE A 305 -9.42 -8.64 8.75
N SER A 306 -10.38 -9.21 8.03
CA SER A 306 -11.60 -8.48 7.64
C SER A 306 -12.51 -8.11 8.82
N TYR A 307 -12.45 -8.85 9.93
CA TYR A 307 -13.11 -8.46 11.19
C TYR A 307 -12.36 -7.33 11.91
N MET A 308 -11.03 -7.35 11.86
CA MET A 308 -10.12 -6.41 12.52
C MET A 308 -10.09 -5.02 11.84
N GLU A 309 -10.30 -4.95 10.53
CA GLU A 309 -10.47 -3.71 9.75
C GLU A 309 -11.65 -2.81 10.21
N GLY A 310 -12.63 -3.39 10.91
CA GLY A 310 -13.77 -2.67 11.49
C GLY A 310 -13.60 -2.26 12.96
N GLN A 311 -12.43 -2.50 13.58
CA GLN A 311 -12.20 -2.29 15.01
C GLN A 311 -11.62 -0.91 15.33
N ASP A 312 -11.23 -0.70 16.59
CA ASP A 312 -10.53 0.50 17.07
C ASP A 312 -9.02 0.52 16.73
N VAL A 313 -8.44 1.73 16.63
CA VAL A 313 -7.02 2.00 16.29
C VAL A 313 -6.04 1.33 17.25
N SER A 314 -6.40 1.12 18.52
CA SER A 314 -5.59 0.34 19.48
C SER A 314 -5.22 -1.06 19.00
N ARG A 315 -6.01 -1.66 18.08
CA ARG A 315 -5.77 -3.00 17.51
C ARG A 315 -4.91 -3.02 16.24
N ALA A 316 -4.41 -1.87 15.77
CA ALA A 316 -3.62 -1.79 14.53
C ALA A 316 -2.35 -2.65 14.55
N SER A 317 -1.70 -2.81 15.72
CA SER A 317 -0.52 -3.68 15.88
C SER A 317 -0.87 -5.16 15.65
N LEU A 318 -1.98 -5.63 16.21
CA LEU A 318 -2.48 -6.99 16.01
C LEU A 318 -2.94 -7.22 14.56
N LEU A 319 -3.52 -6.22 13.89
CA LEU A 319 -3.81 -6.30 12.45
C LEU A 319 -2.52 -6.49 11.63
N ARG A 320 -1.44 -5.72 11.89
CA ARG A 320 -0.15 -5.91 11.21
C ARG A 320 0.43 -7.33 11.43
N SER A 321 0.26 -7.89 12.63
CA SER A 321 0.68 -9.26 12.91
C SER A 321 -0.14 -10.30 12.12
N LEU A 322 -1.45 -10.10 11.98
CA LEU A 322 -2.32 -10.97 11.16
C LEU A 322 -2.01 -10.86 9.66
N GLU A 323 -1.79 -9.65 9.13
CA GLU A 323 -1.37 -9.42 7.74
C GLU A 323 -0.01 -10.08 7.44
N ARG A 324 0.93 -10.04 8.38
CA ARG A 324 2.19 -10.75 8.27
C ARG A 324 1.99 -12.27 8.25
N LEU A 325 1.13 -12.80 9.13
CA LEU A 325 0.79 -14.22 9.14
C LEU A 325 0.10 -14.65 7.82
N GLU A 326 -0.78 -13.83 7.23
CA GLU A 326 -1.34 -14.09 5.91
C GLU A 326 -0.24 -14.19 4.84
N ARG A 327 0.69 -13.23 4.82
CA ARG A 327 1.81 -13.20 3.87
C ARG A 327 2.71 -14.41 4.01
N ASP A 328 3.01 -14.81 5.24
CA ASP A 328 3.93 -15.90 5.54
C ASP A 328 3.27 -17.26 5.22
N LEU A 329 1.98 -17.47 5.57
CA LEU A 329 1.18 -18.63 5.14
C LEU A 329 1.03 -18.73 3.60
N GLU A 330 0.79 -17.61 2.91
CA GLU A 330 0.80 -17.59 1.43
C GLU A 330 2.13 -18.08 0.86
N SER A 331 3.25 -17.74 1.51
CA SER A 331 4.60 -18.14 1.08
C SER A 331 4.83 -19.65 1.28
N GLU A 332 4.35 -20.21 2.39
CA GLU A 332 4.39 -21.66 2.65
C GLU A 332 3.53 -22.44 1.65
N ILE A 333 2.33 -21.95 1.33
CA ILE A 333 1.41 -22.56 0.35
C ILE A 333 1.98 -22.50 -1.08
N ILE A 334 2.78 -21.49 -1.41
CA ILE A 334 3.48 -21.41 -2.70
C ILE A 334 4.69 -22.36 -2.72
N THR A 335 5.51 -22.36 -1.65
CA THR A 335 6.73 -23.18 -1.56
C THR A 335 6.42 -24.69 -1.53
N SER A 336 5.38 -25.10 -0.80
CA SER A 336 4.93 -26.50 -0.77
C SER A 336 4.39 -27.00 -2.12
N ARG A 337 3.91 -26.10 -3.01
CA ARG A 337 3.52 -26.44 -4.38
C ARG A 337 4.70 -26.57 -5.35
N THR A 338 5.85 -25.97 -5.05
CA THR A 338 7.03 -26.05 -5.92
C THR A 338 7.96 -27.22 -5.59
N GLN A 339 7.83 -27.85 -4.41
CA GLN A 339 8.66 -29.00 -4.01
C GLN A 339 8.14 -30.35 -4.53
N GLY A 340 8.03 -30.49 -5.85
CA GLY A 340 7.87 -31.78 -6.53
C GLY A 340 9.22 -32.30 -7.02
N THR A 341 9.91 -33.15 -6.25
CA THR A 341 11.12 -33.83 -6.75
C THR A 341 10.76 -34.95 -7.71
N LEU A 342 11.65 -35.26 -8.67
CA LEU A 342 11.35 -36.23 -9.75
C LEU A 342 11.22 -37.69 -9.26
N ASP A 343 11.63 -37.98 -8.03
CA ASP A 343 11.78 -39.34 -7.49
C ASP A 343 10.44 -40.10 -7.36
N GLY A 344 9.31 -39.38 -7.38
CA GLY A 344 7.97 -39.95 -7.31
C GLY A 344 7.48 -40.66 -8.59
N TRP A 345 8.23 -40.61 -9.70
CA TRP A 345 7.83 -41.18 -11.00
C TRP A 345 8.50 -42.53 -11.36
N LEU A 346 9.26 -43.14 -10.44
CA LEU A 346 10.00 -44.39 -10.66
C LEU A 346 9.80 -45.41 -9.52
N ARG A 347 8.55 -45.83 -9.31
CA ARG A 347 8.17 -47.05 -8.56
C ARG A 347 6.97 -47.74 -9.22
#